data_AF-A0A8H6W805-F1
#
_entry.id   AF-A0A8H6W805-F1
#
_cell.length_a   1.000
_cell.length_b   1.000
_cell.length_c   1.000
_cell.angle_alpha   90.00
_cell.angle_beta   90.00
_cell.angle_gamma   90.00
#
_symmetry.space_group_name_H-M   'P 1'
#
loop_
_entity.id
_entity.type
_entity.pdbx_description
1 polymer ?
#
loop_
_entity_poly.entity_id
_entity_poly.type
_entity_poly.pdbx_seq_one_letter_code
_entity_poly.pdbx_strand_id
1 'polypeptide(L)'
;MLIQQKQLKREPVPSSGFLHVHAAEQFKRGMVCLESFRTRPQPGALAFMADAILYDKRAVRPMMYGGVQVFFGTLQAQMQYESNYYKVFASAHIQQLKSEIQRRLKTSSMDTVYPSIAASVHTWIIAAFLEDNSGKHVSAAEQCKRALDVLQWGAQQFKDSRFDIFKPGFIRSVHRFHVCLAMGSYLQGNSGYGVDDISSLARELKAETENSIPEPANLKQTQPAIYAAQHVYPIAEAFGAMAWTHRMRGQLKERARATSEASTHFSSASRFYMRSANAYPEDEEEATFMLYLAAEHAWMAKSQLSVTLPICQQIEDSKSKSDVIWGGAGARSSSTEGVAEKCRKAIAFRRDCEAKIAAGKLSLDDVRTPAWL
;
A
#
# COMPACT_ATOMS: atom_id res chain seq x y z
N MET A 1 9.48 -19.25 8.32
CA MET A 1 8.79 -19.27 7.00
C MET A 1 8.14 -20.61 6.66
N LEU A 2 8.87 -21.73 6.53
CA LEU A 2 8.26 -23.03 6.12
C LEU A 2 7.19 -23.58 7.09
N ILE A 3 7.33 -23.30 8.40
CA ILE A 3 6.34 -23.68 9.42
C ILE A 3 5.07 -22.79 9.34
N GLN A 4 5.22 -21.49 9.06
CA GLN A 4 4.10 -20.57 8.84
C GLN A 4 3.31 -20.90 7.57
N GLN A 5 3.97 -21.33 6.48
CA GLN A 5 3.30 -21.75 5.24
C GLN A 5 2.38 -22.97 5.43
N LYS A 6 2.72 -23.91 6.32
CA LYS A 6 1.87 -25.07 6.61
C LYS A 6 0.64 -24.72 7.46
N GLN A 7 0.76 -23.72 8.35
CA GLN A 7 -0.36 -23.22 9.15
C GLN A 7 -1.36 -22.42 8.31
N LEU A 8 -0.87 -21.57 7.39
CA LEU A 8 -1.70 -20.76 6.50
C LEU A 8 -2.70 -21.58 5.66
N LYS A 9 -2.33 -22.79 5.20
CA LYS A 9 -3.22 -23.65 4.39
C LYS A 9 -4.51 -24.13 5.09
N ARG A 10 -4.68 -23.89 6.39
CA ARG A 10 -5.84 -24.37 7.17
C ARG A 10 -6.88 -23.28 7.46
N GLU A 11 -6.62 -22.02 7.11
CA GLU A 11 -7.54 -20.93 7.45
C GLU A 11 -8.53 -20.61 6.32
N PRO A 12 -9.84 -20.52 6.62
CA PRO A 12 -10.88 -20.19 5.65
C PRO A 12 -10.95 -18.69 5.30
N VAL A 13 -10.13 -17.85 5.95
CA VAL A 13 -10.12 -16.39 5.80
C VAL A 13 -8.82 -15.96 5.08
N PRO A 14 -8.85 -14.93 4.20
CA PRO A 14 -7.62 -14.40 3.60
C PRO A 14 -6.73 -13.82 4.71
N SER A 15 -5.61 -14.49 5.01
CA SER A 15 -4.58 -14.03 5.95
C SER A 15 -3.59 -13.07 5.27
N SER A 16 -3.13 -12.04 5.99
CA SER A 16 -2.06 -11.15 5.53
C SER A 16 -0.73 -11.89 5.30
N GLY A 17 -0.53 -13.03 5.98
CA GLY A 17 0.64 -13.88 5.80
C GLY A 17 0.79 -14.46 4.40
N PHE A 18 -0.33 -14.75 3.71
CA PHE A 18 -0.28 -15.23 2.32
C PHE A 18 0.31 -14.18 1.37
N LEU A 19 -0.14 -12.92 1.53
CA LEU A 19 0.36 -11.80 0.74
C LEU A 19 1.87 -11.62 0.94
N HIS A 20 2.30 -11.56 2.20
CA HIS A 20 3.69 -11.33 2.55
C HIS A 20 4.62 -12.44 2.03
N VAL A 21 4.22 -13.70 2.22
CA VAL A 21 4.99 -14.86 1.72
C VAL A 21 5.08 -14.84 0.20
N HIS A 22 3.99 -14.50 -0.49
CA HIS A 22 4.00 -14.42 -1.94
C HIS A 22 4.93 -13.30 -2.45
N ALA A 23 4.85 -12.11 -1.86
CA ALA A 23 5.75 -11.00 -2.18
C ALA A 23 7.22 -11.36 -1.91
N ALA A 24 7.51 -12.05 -0.80
CA ALA A 24 8.85 -12.51 -0.46
C ALA A 24 9.39 -13.55 -1.47
N GLU A 25 8.54 -14.43 -1.99
CA GLU A 25 8.93 -15.38 -3.03
C GLU A 25 9.23 -14.66 -4.35
N GLN A 26 8.43 -13.67 -4.75
CA GLN A 26 8.75 -12.85 -5.93
C GLN A 26 10.08 -12.11 -5.73
N PHE A 27 10.29 -11.49 -4.56
CA PHE A 27 11.55 -10.82 -4.25
C PHE A 27 12.74 -11.78 -4.35
N LYS A 28 12.62 -12.99 -3.78
CA LYS A 28 13.64 -14.04 -3.85
C LYS A 28 13.95 -14.44 -5.30
N ARG A 29 12.95 -14.60 -6.16
CA ARG A 29 13.16 -14.90 -7.58
C ARG A 29 13.91 -13.77 -8.30
N GLY A 30 13.53 -12.53 -8.03
CA GLY A 30 14.27 -11.36 -8.52
C GLY A 30 15.73 -11.34 -8.03
N MET A 31 15.97 -11.72 -6.77
CA MET A 31 17.31 -11.81 -6.20
C MET A 31 18.16 -12.88 -6.88
N VAL A 32 17.62 -14.06 -7.19
CA VAL A 32 18.36 -15.10 -7.93
C VAL A 32 18.84 -14.57 -9.28
N CYS A 33 18.00 -13.80 -9.99
CA CYS A 33 18.39 -13.16 -11.25
C CYS A 33 19.44 -12.05 -11.05
N LEU A 34 19.34 -11.24 -9.99
CA LEU A 34 20.35 -10.23 -9.66
C LEU A 34 21.71 -10.84 -9.30
N GLU A 35 21.72 -11.91 -8.53
CA GLU A 35 22.96 -12.58 -8.12
C GLU A 35 23.67 -13.19 -9.34
N SER A 36 22.90 -13.75 -10.28
CA SER A 36 23.48 -14.26 -11.52
C SER A 36 24.04 -13.15 -12.40
N PHE A 37 23.68 -11.88 -12.21
CA PHE A 37 24.15 -10.76 -13.04
C PHE A 37 25.68 -10.70 -13.17
N ARG A 38 26.41 -11.01 -12.11
CA ARG A 38 27.89 -10.95 -12.10
C ARG A 38 28.55 -12.00 -12.99
N THR A 39 27.90 -13.14 -13.19
CA THR A 39 28.44 -14.27 -13.96
C THR A 39 27.77 -14.42 -15.31
N ARG A 40 26.47 -14.17 -15.37
CA ARG A 40 25.59 -14.30 -16.54
C ARG A 40 24.33 -13.44 -16.33
N PRO A 41 24.31 -12.20 -16.84
CA PRO A 41 23.11 -11.37 -16.84
C PRO A 41 21.91 -12.12 -17.42
N GLN A 42 20.80 -12.11 -16.69
CA GLN A 42 19.53 -12.69 -17.13
C GLN A 42 18.43 -11.64 -17.00
N PRO A 43 17.56 -11.48 -18.00
CA PRO A 43 16.43 -10.56 -17.89
C PRO A 43 15.33 -11.14 -16.99
N GLY A 44 14.38 -10.30 -16.57
CA GLY A 44 13.22 -10.69 -15.76
C GLY A 44 13.36 -10.43 -14.26
N ALA A 45 14.54 -10.01 -13.78
CA ALA A 45 14.72 -9.62 -12.39
C ALA A 45 13.78 -8.46 -12.01
N LEU A 46 13.66 -7.48 -12.91
CA LEU A 46 12.82 -6.30 -12.68
C LEU A 46 11.33 -6.65 -12.55
N ALA A 47 10.84 -7.62 -13.33
CA ALA A 47 9.44 -8.05 -13.25
C ALA A 47 9.12 -8.63 -11.86
N PHE A 48 9.95 -9.57 -11.39
CA PHE A 48 9.76 -10.17 -10.06
C PHE A 48 9.89 -9.16 -8.92
N MET A 49 10.79 -8.18 -9.05
CA MET A 49 10.93 -7.13 -8.04
C MET A 49 9.77 -6.15 -8.03
N ALA A 50 9.30 -5.73 -9.21
CA ALA A 50 8.11 -4.90 -9.30
C ALA A 50 6.90 -5.59 -8.69
N ASP A 51 6.69 -6.89 -8.99
CA ASP A 51 5.60 -7.68 -8.39
C ASP A 51 5.72 -7.75 -6.86
N ALA A 52 6.94 -8.00 -6.33
CA ALA A 52 7.15 -8.01 -4.89
C ALA A 52 6.77 -6.67 -4.21
N ILE A 53 7.17 -5.55 -4.83
CA ILE A 53 6.85 -4.19 -4.35
C ILE A 53 5.34 -3.95 -4.38
N LEU A 54 4.69 -4.30 -5.50
CA LEU A 54 3.26 -4.10 -5.71
C LEU A 54 2.39 -5.01 -4.83
N TYR A 55 2.88 -6.20 -4.46
CA TYR A 55 2.19 -7.08 -3.53
C TYR A 55 2.37 -6.62 -2.09
N ASP A 56 3.60 -6.62 -1.59
CA ASP A 56 3.91 -6.15 -0.24
C ASP A 56 5.36 -5.65 -0.16
N LYS A 57 5.52 -4.33 -0.21
CA LYS A 57 6.84 -3.67 -0.09
C LYS A 57 7.61 -4.05 1.17
N ARG A 58 6.97 -4.52 2.25
CA ARG A 58 7.63 -4.97 3.48
C ARG A 58 8.46 -6.25 3.26
N ALA A 59 8.17 -7.00 2.21
CA ALA A 59 8.93 -8.19 1.83
C ALA A 59 10.27 -7.86 1.16
N VAL A 60 10.44 -6.64 0.64
CA VAL A 60 11.66 -6.17 -0.01
C VAL A 60 12.68 -5.78 1.05
N ARG A 61 13.61 -6.68 1.37
CA ARG A 61 14.61 -6.51 2.44
C ARG A 61 16.05 -6.58 1.89
N PRO A 62 16.63 -5.44 1.46
CA PRO A 62 17.98 -5.37 0.87
C PRO A 62 19.12 -5.84 1.80
N MET A 63 18.95 -5.69 3.13
CA MET A 63 20.01 -5.96 4.10
C MET A 63 20.50 -7.42 4.13
N MET A 64 19.75 -8.37 3.56
CA MET A 64 20.13 -9.78 3.56
C MET A 64 21.26 -10.12 2.56
N TYR A 65 21.72 -9.18 1.73
CA TYR A 65 22.58 -9.46 0.56
C TYR A 65 23.81 -8.56 0.46
N GLY A 66 24.80 -8.78 1.33
CA GLY A 66 26.08 -8.05 1.28
C GLY A 66 25.97 -6.55 1.59
N GLY A 67 24.81 -6.10 2.10
CA GLY A 67 24.52 -4.73 2.47
C GLY A 67 23.73 -3.95 1.42
N VAL A 68 23.09 -2.88 1.89
CA VAL A 68 22.16 -2.03 1.12
C VAL A 68 22.83 -1.43 -0.13
N GLN A 69 24.09 -1.01 -0.04
CA GLN A 69 24.83 -0.41 -1.16
C GLN A 69 25.07 -1.40 -2.31
N VAL A 70 25.45 -2.64 -1.99
CA VAL A 70 25.72 -3.68 -2.98
C VAL A 70 24.43 -4.06 -3.70
N PHE A 71 23.34 -4.19 -2.96
CA PHE A 71 22.01 -4.45 -3.52
C PHE A 71 21.62 -3.36 -4.53
N PHE A 72 21.64 -2.08 -4.13
CA PHE A 72 21.21 -0.99 -5.03
C PHE A 72 22.12 -0.82 -6.23
N GLY A 73 23.45 -0.97 -6.08
CA GLY A 73 24.38 -0.93 -7.21
C GLY A 73 24.12 -2.06 -8.22
N THR A 74 23.86 -3.27 -7.73
CA THR A 74 23.56 -4.43 -8.60
C THR A 74 22.20 -4.25 -9.29
N LEU A 75 21.19 -3.77 -8.56
CA LEU A 75 19.87 -3.48 -9.12
C LEU A 75 19.93 -2.40 -10.21
N GLN A 76 20.69 -1.33 -10.00
CA GLN A 76 20.86 -0.28 -11.01
C GLN A 76 21.54 -0.82 -12.29
N ALA A 77 22.56 -1.67 -12.13
CA ALA A 77 23.22 -2.32 -13.26
C ALA A 77 22.27 -3.25 -14.03
N GLN A 78 21.44 -4.03 -13.31
CA GLN A 78 20.40 -4.86 -13.88
C GLN A 78 19.33 -4.02 -14.62
N MET A 79 18.91 -2.89 -14.05
CA MET A 79 17.98 -1.97 -14.70
C MET A 79 18.53 -1.48 -16.04
N GLN A 80 19.82 -1.10 -16.09
CA GLN A 80 20.47 -0.68 -17.33
C GLN A 80 20.55 -1.82 -18.36
N TYR A 81 20.87 -3.03 -17.90
CA TYR A 81 20.94 -4.22 -18.75
C TYR A 81 19.58 -4.56 -19.38
N GLU A 82 18.52 -4.68 -18.58
CA GLU A 82 17.18 -5.00 -19.08
C GLU A 82 16.61 -3.87 -19.94
N SER A 83 16.94 -2.62 -19.61
CA SER A 83 16.60 -1.45 -20.44
C SER A 83 17.16 -1.58 -21.86
N ASN A 84 18.43 -1.96 -21.97
CA ASN A 84 19.09 -2.17 -23.26
C ASN A 84 18.56 -3.43 -23.98
N TYR A 85 18.37 -4.52 -23.24
CA TYR A 85 17.91 -5.81 -23.76
C TYR A 85 16.51 -5.70 -24.38
N TYR A 86 15.56 -5.09 -23.65
CA TYR A 86 14.18 -4.93 -24.10
C TYR A 86 13.93 -3.66 -24.91
N LYS A 87 14.94 -2.79 -25.09
CA LYS A 87 14.82 -1.49 -25.78
C LYS A 87 13.70 -0.65 -25.17
N VAL A 88 13.74 -0.47 -23.84
CA VAL A 88 12.74 0.30 -23.10
C VAL A 88 12.57 1.70 -23.66
N PHE A 89 11.39 2.26 -23.46
CA PHE A 89 11.09 3.61 -23.91
C PHE A 89 11.68 4.65 -22.96
N ALA A 90 12.50 5.56 -23.52
CA ALA A 90 13.24 6.57 -22.77
C ALA A 90 12.46 7.88 -22.55
N SER A 91 11.31 8.08 -23.20
CA SER A 91 10.62 9.38 -23.15
C SER A 91 10.05 9.68 -21.76
N ALA A 92 10.35 10.88 -21.25
CA ALA A 92 9.77 11.40 -20.02
C ALA A 92 8.28 11.78 -20.17
N HIS A 93 7.80 11.99 -21.40
CA HIS A 93 6.46 12.48 -21.68
C HIS A 93 5.54 11.39 -22.27
N ILE A 94 4.38 11.21 -21.64
CA ILE A 94 3.43 10.14 -21.98
C ILE A 94 2.95 10.18 -23.44
N GLN A 95 2.77 11.37 -24.04
CA GLN A 95 2.27 11.49 -25.43
C GLN A 95 3.31 11.08 -26.47
N GLN A 96 4.58 11.40 -26.21
CA GLN A 96 5.70 10.96 -27.04
C GLN A 96 5.87 9.44 -26.94
N LEU A 97 5.74 8.90 -25.72
CA LEU A 97 5.76 7.47 -25.49
C LEU A 97 4.65 6.72 -26.24
N LYS A 98 3.39 7.19 -26.14
CA LYS A 98 2.26 6.60 -26.88
C LYS A 98 2.51 6.63 -28.39
N SER A 99 3.00 7.76 -28.90
CA SER A 99 3.36 7.92 -30.32
C SER A 99 4.46 6.94 -30.74
N GLU A 100 5.48 6.75 -29.91
CA GLU A 100 6.61 5.85 -30.17
C GLU A 100 6.17 4.38 -30.13
N ILE A 101 5.32 3.98 -29.19
CA ILE A 101 4.71 2.63 -29.15
C ILE A 101 3.94 2.37 -30.45
N GLN A 102 3.06 3.30 -30.83
CA GLN A 102 2.28 3.20 -32.06
C GLN A 102 3.18 3.17 -33.32
N ARG A 103 4.27 3.95 -33.34
CA ARG A 103 5.25 3.92 -34.42
C ARG A 103 5.92 2.55 -34.54
N ARG A 104 6.36 1.94 -33.43
CA ARG A 104 6.96 0.60 -33.45
C ARG A 104 5.98 -0.47 -33.92
N LEU A 105 4.73 -0.40 -33.45
CA LEU A 105 3.65 -1.31 -33.86
C LEU A 105 3.32 -1.28 -35.35
N LYS A 106 3.60 -0.17 -36.06
CA LYS A 106 3.49 -0.13 -37.54
C LYS A 106 4.53 -1.00 -38.25
N THR A 107 5.62 -1.33 -37.59
CA THR A 107 6.79 -2.02 -38.16
C THR A 107 7.13 -3.33 -37.47
N SER A 108 6.40 -3.71 -36.43
CA SER A 108 6.68 -4.87 -35.58
C SER A 108 5.40 -5.38 -34.95
N SER A 109 5.34 -6.68 -34.63
CA SER A 109 4.19 -7.27 -33.94
C SER A 109 4.11 -6.82 -32.48
N MET A 110 2.92 -6.92 -31.90
CA MET A 110 2.71 -6.66 -30.47
C MET A 110 3.55 -7.59 -29.59
N ASP A 111 3.77 -8.85 -29.99
CA ASP A 111 4.63 -9.79 -29.26
C ASP A 111 6.10 -9.31 -29.16
N THR A 112 6.56 -8.50 -30.11
CA THR A 112 7.89 -7.86 -30.08
C THR A 112 7.91 -6.56 -29.29
N VAL A 113 6.83 -5.77 -29.33
CA VAL A 113 6.75 -4.46 -28.66
C VAL A 113 6.37 -4.58 -27.18
N TYR A 114 5.56 -5.57 -26.83
CA TYR A 114 5.07 -5.80 -25.47
C TYR A 114 6.21 -5.94 -24.44
N PRO A 115 7.27 -6.73 -24.66
CA PRO A 115 8.38 -6.81 -23.71
C PRO A 115 9.04 -5.45 -23.43
N SER A 116 9.13 -4.56 -24.43
CA SER A 116 9.64 -3.19 -24.23
C SER A 116 8.73 -2.38 -23.31
N ILE A 117 7.41 -2.51 -23.47
CA ILE A 117 6.41 -1.80 -22.64
C ILE A 117 6.47 -2.34 -21.21
N ALA A 118 6.44 -3.66 -21.04
CA ALA A 118 6.48 -4.30 -19.73
C ALA A 118 7.77 -3.95 -18.98
N ALA A 119 8.93 -4.02 -19.64
CA ALA A 119 10.20 -3.63 -19.02
C ALA A 119 10.25 -2.14 -18.64
N SER A 120 9.67 -1.24 -19.45
CA SER A 120 9.53 0.18 -19.10
C SER A 120 8.69 0.37 -17.83
N VAL A 121 7.53 -0.29 -17.74
CA VAL A 121 6.64 -0.19 -16.58
C VAL A 121 7.32 -0.70 -15.31
N HIS A 122 7.94 -1.88 -15.35
CA HIS A 122 8.68 -2.43 -14.19
C HIS A 122 9.84 -1.53 -13.77
N THR A 123 10.56 -0.94 -14.74
CA THR A 123 11.65 0.01 -14.45
C THR A 123 11.13 1.24 -13.70
N TRP A 124 9.98 1.81 -14.10
CA TRP A 124 9.41 2.96 -13.38
C TRP A 124 8.88 2.60 -12.00
N ILE A 125 8.28 1.41 -11.82
CA ILE A 125 7.82 0.94 -10.50
C ILE A 125 9.00 0.81 -9.54
N ILE A 126 10.11 0.19 -9.99
CA ILE A 126 11.32 0.05 -9.19
C ILE A 126 11.95 1.41 -8.92
N ALA A 127 12.05 2.28 -9.93
CA ALA A 127 12.58 3.64 -9.76
C ALA A 127 11.75 4.42 -8.73
N ALA A 128 10.42 4.34 -8.79
CA ALA A 128 9.53 4.97 -7.83
C ALA A 128 9.79 4.47 -6.41
N PHE A 129 9.92 3.15 -6.22
CA PHE A 129 10.25 2.57 -4.92
C PHE A 129 11.62 3.05 -4.39
N LEU A 130 12.65 3.08 -5.23
CA LEU A 130 13.99 3.54 -4.83
C LEU A 130 14.00 5.02 -4.46
N GLU A 131 13.30 5.85 -5.23
CA GLU A 131 13.17 7.27 -4.99
C GLU A 131 12.39 7.56 -3.70
N ASP A 132 11.30 6.83 -3.45
CA ASP A 132 10.51 6.93 -2.23
C ASP A 132 11.35 6.63 -0.98
N ASN A 133 12.12 5.53 -1.00
CA ASN A 133 13.03 5.15 0.08
C ASN A 133 14.22 6.12 0.24
N SER A 134 14.52 6.91 -0.79
CA SER A 134 15.55 7.96 -0.75
C SER A 134 14.99 9.33 -0.33
N GLY A 135 13.71 9.41 0.05
CA GLY A 135 13.04 10.66 0.42
C GLY A 135 12.75 11.57 -0.78
N LYS A 136 12.71 11.04 -2.01
CA LYS A 136 12.35 11.78 -3.23
C LYS A 136 10.90 11.50 -3.63
N HIS A 137 9.95 11.74 -2.72
CA HIS A 137 8.56 11.30 -2.88
C HIS A 137 7.85 11.94 -4.09
N VAL A 138 8.20 13.18 -4.46
CA VAL A 138 7.65 13.84 -5.66
C VAL A 138 8.01 13.07 -6.93
N SER A 139 9.30 12.81 -7.12
CA SER A 139 9.81 12.06 -8.26
C SER A 139 9.24 10.64 -8.29
N ALA A 140 9.16 9.99 -7.12
CA ALA A 140 8.58 8.65 -7.02
C ALA A 140 7.13 8.59 -7.50
N ALA A 141 6.30 9.56 -7.07
CA ALA A 141 4.91 9.66 -7.51
C ALA A 141 4.79 9.91 -9.02
N GLU A 142 5.68 10.71 -9.61
CA GLU A 142 5.71 10.97 -11.07
C GLU A 142 6.08 9.72 -11.88
N GLN A 143 7.07 8.95 -11.43
CA GLN A 143 7.44 7.67 -12.07
C GLN A 143 6.27 6.68 -12.05
N CYS A 144 5.60 6.55 -10.89
CA CYS A 144 4.46 5.66 -10.76
C CYS A 144 3.25 6.14 -11.58
N LYS A 145 2.99 7.46 -11.63
CA LYS A 145 1.95 8.04 -12.49
C LYS A 145 2.20 7.72 -13.96
N ARG A 146 3.46 7.84 -14.43
CA ARG A 146 3.83 7.50 -15.81
C ARG A 146 3.52 6.03 -16.12
N ALA A 147 3.86 5.12 -15.21
CA ALA A 147 3.50 3.71 -15.36
C ALA A 147 1.98 3.54 -15.47
N LEU A 148 1.21 4.13 -14.55
CA LEU A 148 -0.25 4.03 -14.53
C LEU A 148 -0.90 4.56 -15.82
N ASP A 149 -0.47 5.73 -16.32
CA ASP A 149 -1.01 6.34 -17.54
C ASP A 149 -0.82 5.44 -18.79
N VAL A 150 0.33 4.75 -18.87
CA VAL A 150 0.62 3.79 -19.95
C VAL A 150 -0.24 2.55 -19.83
N LEU A 151 -0.41 2.05 -18.61
CA LEU A 151 -1.19 0.85 -18.33
C LEU A 151 -2.67 1.06 -18.65
N GLN A 152 -3.26 2.17 -18.20
CA GLN A 152 -4.65 2.51 -18.46
C GLN A 152 -4.91 2.70 -19.96
N TRP A 153 -4.02 3.42 -20.64
CA TRP A 153 -4.10 3.55 -22.10
C TRP A 153 -3.94 2.20 -22.80
N GLY A 154 -2.93 1.43 -22.41
CA GLY A 154 -2.63 0.13 -23.00
C GLY A 154 -3.78 -0.87 -22.84
N ALA A 155 -4.45 -0.92 -21.69
CA ALA A 155 -5.62 -1.77 -21.48
C ALA A 155 -6.81 -1.39 -22.38
N GLN A 156 -6.96 -0.11 -22.75
CA GLN A 156 -7.98 0.32 -23.72
C GLN A 156 -7.61 -0.07 -25.15
N GLN A 157 -6.32 -0.02 -25.50
CA GLN A 157 -5.84 -0.31 -26.85
C GLN A 157 -5.65 -1.81 -27.12
N PHE A 158 -5.22 -2.57 -26.13
CA PHE A 158 -4.76 -3.95 -26.27
C PHE A 158 -5.60 -4.87 -25.39
N LYS A 159 -6.62 -5.51 -25.98
CA LYS A 159 -7.55 -6.41 -25.28
C LYS A 159 -7.07 -7.88 -25.21
N ASP A 160 -5.80 -8.12 -25.47
CA ASP A 160 -5.25 -9.47 -25.50
C ASP A 160 -4.88 -9.93 -24.08
N SER A 161 -5.49 -11.05 -23.67
CA SER A 161 -5.30 -11.68 -22.36
C SER A 161 -3.86 -12.14 -22.07
N ARG A 162 -3.00 -12.25 -23.09
CA ARG A 162 -1.58 -12.63 -22.95
C ARG A 162 -0.73 -11.53 -22.32
N PHE A 163 -1.23 -10.30 -22.25
CA PHE A 163 -0.49 -9.15 -21.76
C PHE A 163 -0.81 -8.85 -20.30
N ASP A 164 -0.12 -9.57 -19.40
CA ASP A 164 -0.39 -9.56 -17.97
C ASP A 164 -0.37 -8.16 -17.33
N ILE A 165 0.52 -7.27 -17.76
CA ILE A 165 0.59 -5.92 -17.18
C ILE A 165 -0.66 -5.06 -17.46
N PHE A 166 -1.41 -5.36 -18.53
CA PHE A 166 -2.66 -4.66 -18.85
C PHE A 166 -3.89 -5.27 -18.16
N LYS A 167 -3.72 -6.35 -17.41
CA LYS A 167 -4.83 -6.93 -16.65
C LYS A 167 -5.26 -5.97 -15.53
N PRO A 168 -6.58 -5.84 -15.28
CA PRO A 168 -7.09 -4.91 -14.26
C PRO A 168 -6.43 -5.07 -12.88
N GLY A 169 -6.09 -6.30 -12.47
CA GLY A 169 -5.43 -6.56 -11.20
C GLY A 169 -4.03 -5.92 -11.08
N PHE A 170 -3.24 -5.91 -12.17
CA PHE A 170 -1.93 -5.27 -12.19
C PHE A 170 -2.08 -3.74 -12.13
N ILE A 171 -3.00 -3.18 -12.93
CA ILE A 171 -3.32 -1.76 -12.94
C ILE A 171 -3.73 -1.26 -11.56
N ARG A 172 -4.65 -1.98 -10.89
CA ARG A 172 -5.06 -1.68 -9.51
C ARG A 172 -3.89 -1.68 -8.53
N SER A 173 -2.95 -2.61 -8.68
CA SER A 173 -1.79 -2.69 -7.79
C SER A 173 -0.87 -1.48 -7.99
N VAL A 174 -0.66 -1.03 -9.22
CA VAL A 174 0.11 0.19 -9.53
C VAL A 174 -0.64 1.45 -9.07
N HIS A 175 -1.96 1.50 -9.25
CA HIS A 175 -2.80 2.61 -8.78
C HIS A 175 -2.77 2.72 -7.25
N ARG A 176 -2.87 1.60 -6.53
CA ARG A 176 -2.68 1.52 -5.08
C ARG A 176 -1.34 2.11 -4.66
N PHE A 177 -0.25 1.67 -5.30
CA PHE A 177 1.09 2.19 -5.01
C PHE A 177 1.19 3.70 -5.28
N HIS A 178 0.55 4.17 -6.35
CA HIS A 178 0.51 5.60 -6.70
C HIS A 178 -0.19 6.46 -5.64
N VAL A 179 -1.32 6.00 -5.08
CA VAL A 179 -2.00 6.70 -3.98
C VAL A 179 -1.07 6.91 -2.79
N CYS A 180 -0.33 5.86 -2.37
CA CYS A 180 0.63 5.98 -1.28
C CYS A 180 1.74 7.01 -1.59
N LEU A 181 2.30 6.97 -2.79
CA LEU A 181 3.36 7.90 -3.20
C LEU A 181 2.86 9.34 -3.31
N ALA A 182 1.63 9.55 -3.78
CA ALA A 182 1.01 10.88 -3.83
C ALA A 182 0.84 11.48 -2.42
N MET A 183 0.44 10.66 -1.43
CA MET A 183 0.39 11.08 -0.03
C MET A 183 1.77 11.46 0.53
N GLY A 184 2.79 10.63 0.27
CA GLY A 184 4.17 10.93 0.68
C GLY A 184 4.69 12.21 0.03
N SER A 185 4.40 12.41 -1.25
CA SER A 185 4.74 13.61 -2.03
C SER A 185 4.12 14.86 -1.41
N TYR A 186 2.82 14.83 -1.09
CA TYR A 186 2.13 15.94 -0.41
C TYR A 186 2.80 16.36 0.90
N LEU A 187 3.22 15.39 1.71
CA LEU A 187 3.85 15.67 3.00
C LEU A 187 5.20 16.38 2.88
N GLN A 188 5.86 16.38 1.71
CA GLN A 188 7.08 17.16 1.47
C GLN A 188 6.83 18.63 1.13
N GLY A 189 5.58 19.04 0.91
CA GLY A 189 5.20 20.44 0.71
C GLY A 189 5.48 21.03 -0.69
N ASN A 190 6.17 20.31 -1.56
CA ASN A 190 6.51 20.75 -2.94
C ASN A 190 5.90 19.83 -4.02
N SER A 191 4.81 19.14 -3.71
CA SER A 191 4.15 18.27 -4.67
C SER A 191 3.18 18.99 -5.57
N GLY A 192 3.04 18.53 -6.81
CA GLY A 192 1.88 18.85 -7.66
C GLY A 192 0.57 18.20 -7.22
N TYR A 193 0.52 17.53 -6.06
CA TYR A 193 -0.67 16.91 -5.48
C TYR A 193 -1.26 17.78 -4.38
N GLY A 194 -2.57 18.05 -4.48
CA GLY A 194 -3.39 18.57 -3.39
C GLY A 194 -4.12 17.47 -2.63
N VAL A 195 -4.74 17.85 -1.50
CA VAL A 195 -5.61 16.95 -0.72
C VAL A 195 -6.79 16.44 -1.55
N ASP A 196 -7.32 17.28 -2.46
CA ASP A 196 -8.43 16.92 -3.33
C ASP A 196 -8.00 15.92 -4.41
N ASP A 197 -6.79 16.05 -4.96
CA ASP A 197 -6.24 15.09 -5.93
C ASP A 197 -6.10 13.70 -5.31
N ILE A 198 -5.51 13.63 -4.10
CA ILE A 198 -5.37 12.36 -3.36
C ILE A 198 -6.75 11.78 -3.03
N SER A 199 -7.71 12.63 -2.66
CA SER A 199 -9.07 12.22 -2.38
C SER A 199 -9.77 11.64 -3.62
N SER A 200 -9.49 12.17 -4.80
CA SER A 200 -10.01 11.66 -6.07
C SER A 200 -9.37 10.33 -6.45
N LEU A 201 -8.03 10.23 -6.40
CA LEU A 201 -7.30 8.99 -6.65
C LEU A 201 -7.79 7.84 -5.74
N ALA A 202 -7.98 8.11 -4.45
CA ALA A 202 -8.49 7.12 -3.52
C ALA A 202 -9.92 6.64 -3.87
N ARG A 203 -10.81 7.55 -4.27
CA ARG A 203 -12.18 7.17 -4.70
C ARG A 203 -12.18 6.39 -6.00
N GLU A 204 -11.33 6.77 -6.95
CA GLU A 204 -11.15 6.05 -8.21
C GLU A 204 -10.64 4.64 -7.97
N LEU A 205 -9.60 4.46 -7.14
CA LEU A 205 -9.07 3.15 -6.75
C LEU A 205 -10.15 2.27 -6.10
N LYS A 206 -10.94 2.84 -5.18
CA LYS A 206 -12.05 2.13 -4.54
C LYS A 206 -13.09 1.68 -5.57
N ALA A 207 -13.56 2.61 -6.42
CA ALA A 207 -14.59 2.32 -7.42
C ALA A 207 -14.10 1.31 -8.46
N GLU A 208 -12.86 1.43 -8.93
CA GLU A 208 -12.22 0.47 -9.82
C GLU A 208 -12.19 -0.93 -9.20
N THR A 209 -11.90 -1.03 -7.90
CA THR A 209 -11.79 -2.32 -7.23
C THR A 209 -13.15 -2.95 -6.96
N GLU A 210 -14.12 -2.20 -6.44
CA GLU A 210 -15.46 -2.71 -6.11
C GLU A 210 -16.26 -3.11 -7.36
N ASN A 211 -16.06 -2.41 -8.48
CA ASN A 211 -16.75 -2.72 -9.74
C ASN A 211 -16.04 -3.83 -10.54
N SER A 212 -14.90 -4.35 -10.05
CA SER A 212 -14.15 -5.38 -10.75
C SER A 212 -14.55 -6.79 -10.33
N ILE A 213 -14.69 -7.67 -11.32
CA ILE A 213 -14.85 -9.10 -11.09
C ILE A 213 -13.44 -9.70 -10.96
N PRO A 214 -13.11 -10.45 -9.89
CA PRO A 214 -11.83 -11.14 -9.78
C PRO A 214 -11.64 -12.12 -10.93
N GLU A 215 -10.45 -12.12 -11.54
CA GLU A 215 -10.10 -13.04 -12.63
C GLU A 215 -8.87 -13.89 -12.25
N PRO A 216 -8.98 -15.23 -12.30
CA PRO A 216 -10.20 -16.01 -12.57
C PRO A 216 -11.26 -15.85 -11.46
N ALA A 217 -12.52 -16.23 -11.72
CA ALA A 217 -13.61 -16.07 -10.74
C ALA A 217 -13.33 -16.74 -9.38
N ASN A 218 -12.50 -17.79 -9.36
CA ASN A 218 -12.04 -18.48 -8.16
C ASN A 218 -10.66 -17.99 -7.66
N LEU A 219 -10.23 -16.78 -8.01
CA LEU A 219 -8.94 -16.20 -7.61
C LEU A 219 -8.77 -16.19 -6.09
N LYS A 220 -9.86 -15.91 -5.35
CA LYS A 220 -9.86 -15.93 -3.88
C LYS A 220 -9.45 -17.29 -3.30
N GLN A 221 -9.87 -18.39 -3.93
CA GLN A 221 -9.59 -19.75 -3.46
C GLN A 221 -8.27 -20.28 -4.01
N THR A 222 -7.95 -19.97 -5.27
CA THR A 222 -6.78 -20.52 -5.96
C THR A 222 -5.50 -19.74 -5.71
N GLN A 223 -5.61 -18.42 -5.54
CA GLN A 223 -4.48 -17.49 -5.40
C GLN A 223 -4.82 -16.40 -4.37
N PRO A 224 -5.01 -16.77 -3.08
CA PRO A 224 -5.47 -15.85 -2.05
C PRO A 224 -4.56 -14.63 -1.86
N ALA A 225 -3.24 -14.79 -2.06
CA ALA A 225 -2.28 -13.69 -2.00
C ALA A 225 -2.52 -12.63 -3.10
N ILE A 226 -2.75 -13.08 -4.33
CA ILE A 226 -3.00 -12.19 -5.47
C ILE A 226 -4.37 -11.53 -5.31
N TYR A 227 -5.38 -12.29 -4.88
CA TYR A 227 -6.69 -11.72 -4.53
C TYR A 227 -6.56 -10.64 -3.45
N ALA A 228 -5.80 -10.89 -2.38
CA ALA A 228 -5.58 -9.90 -1.34
C ALA A 228 -4.92 -8.62 -1.89
N ALA A 229 -3.83 -8.77 -2.65
CA ALA A 229 -3.11 -7.64 -3.25
C ALA A 229 -3.98 -6.80 -4.19
N GLN A 230 -4.87 -7.44 -4.95
CA GLN A 230 -5.59 -6.82 -6.06
C GLN A 230 -7.03 -6.43 -5.72
N HIS A 231 -7.60 -6.91 -4.61
CA HIS A 231 -8.99 -6.62 -4.22
C HIS A 231 -9.16 -6.18 -2.77
N VAL A 232 -8.38 -6.73 -1.84
CA VAL A 232 -8.54 -6.43 -0.40
C VAL A 232 -7.78 -5.15 -0.03
N TYR A 233 -6.47 -5.14 -0.29
CA TYR A 233 -5.59 -4.02 0.07
C TYR A 233 -5.93 -2.73 -0.68
N PRO A 234 -6.28 -2.73 -1.98
CA PRO A 234 -6.69 -1.50 -2.67
C PRO A 234 -7.90 -0.82 -2.01
N ILE A 235 -8.89 -1.59 -1.54
CA ILE A 235 -10.07 -1.04 -0.84
C ILE A 235 -9.67 -0.48 0.53
N ALA A 236 -8.90 -1.25 1.30
CA ALA A 236 -8.45 -0.85 2.63
C ALA A 236 -7.60 0.43 2.58
N GLU A 237 -6.62 0.48 1.67
CA GLU A 237 -5.74 1.64 1.47
C GLU A 237 -6.49 2.84 0.88
N ALA A 238 -7.47 2.64 0.00
CA ALA A 238 -8.34 3.71 -0.48
C ALA A 238 -9.11 4.36 0.67
N PHE A 239 -9.71 3.58 1.57
CA PHE A 239 -10.36 4.12 2.76
C PHE A 239 -9.37 4.84 3.69
N GLY A 240 -8.15 4.31 3.84
CA GLY A 240 -7.09 4.94 4.62
C GLY A 240 -6.70 6.31 4.05
N ALA A 241 -6.52 6.41 2.73
CA ALA A 241 -6.24 7.66 2.03
C ALA A 241 -7.41 8.66 2.17
N MET A 242 -8.66 8.21 2.04
CA MET A 242 -9.83 9.05 2.28
C MET A 242 -9.85 9.58 3.73
N ALA A 243 -9.58 8.74 4.72
CA ALA A 243 -9.47 9.15 6.12
C ALA A 243 -8.38 10.20 6.32
N TRP A 244 -7.22 9.98 5.71
CA TRP A 244 -6.10 10.91 5.74
C TRP A 244 -6.46 12.26 5.12
N THR A 245 -7.18 12.31 4.00
CA THR A 245 -7.62 13.60 3.42
C THR A 245 -8.57 14.36 4.34
N HIS A 246 -9.47 13.67 5.03
CA HIS A 246 -10.33 14.28 6.05
C HIS A 246 -9.52 14.78 7.24
N ARG A 247 -8.52 14.02 7.71
CA ARG A 247 -7.58 14.48 8.74
C ARG A 247 -6.89 15.79 8.33
N MET A 248 -6.34 15.87 7.11
CA MET A 248 -5.65 17.08 6.63
C MET A 248 -6.59 18.28 6.59
N ARG A 249 -7.83 18.11 6.12
CA ARG A 249 -8.86 19.15 6.14
C ARG A 249 -9.21 19.57 7.57
N GLY A 250 -9.35 18.61 8.49
CA GLY A 250 -9.61 18.87 9.90
C GLY A 250 -8.51 19.71 10.55
N GLN A 251 -7.25 19.36 10.31
CA GLN A 251 -6.09 20.13 10.80
C GLN A 251 -6.05 21.55 10.24
N LEU A 252 -6.39 21.74 8.96
CA LEU A 252 -6.46 23.08 8.36
C LEU A 252 -7.55 23.93 9.01
N LYS A 253 -8.74 23.36 9.22
CA LYS A 253 -9.87 24.03 9.88
C LYS A 253 -9.58 24.34 11.35
N GLU A 254 -8.90 23.44 12.05
CA GLU A 254 -8.46 23.65 13.43
C GLU A 254 -7.49 24.83 13.54
N ARG A 255 -6.48 24.92 12.64
CA ARG A 255 -5.56 26.07 12.56
C ARG A 255 -6.29 27.38 12.27
N ALA A 256 -7.35 27.32 11.48
CA ALA A 256 -8.24 28.46 11.20
C ALA A 256 -9.24 28.75 12.34
N ARG A 257 -9.17 28.03 13.48
CA ARG A 257 -10.09 28.14 14.63
C ARG A 257 -11.55 27.83 14.30
N ALA A 258 -11.79 27.07 13.22
CA ALA A 258 -13.11 26.58 12.83
C ALA A 258 -13.41 25.22 13.51
N THR A 259 -13.53 25.21 14.83
CA THR A 259 -13.56 23.99 15.66
C THR A 259 -14.67 23.00 15.29
N SER A 260 -15.87 23.50 14.94
CA SER A 260 -17.00 22.63 14.54
C SER A 260 -16.74 21.91 13.21
N GLU A 261 -16.21 22.63 12.22
CA GLU A 261 -15.82 22.05 10.92
C GLU A 261 -14.65 21.07 11.09
N ALA A 262 -13.67 21.41 11.93
CA ALA A 262 -12.55 20.52 12.24
C ALA A 262 -13.05 19.21 12.87
N SER A 263 -13.94 19.28 13.86
CA SER A 263 -14.56 18.10 14.49
C SER A 263 -15.32 17.24 13.48
N THR A 264 -16.08 17.85 12.56
CA THR A 264 -16.79 17.13 11.48
C THR A 264 -15.82 16.34 10.60
N HIS A 265 -14.69 16.96 10.24
CA HIS A 265 -13.63 16.30 9.47
C HIS A 265 -12.95 15.17 10.25
N PHE A 266 -12.64 15.37 11.53
CA PHE A 266 -12.04 14.33 12.37
C PHE A 266 -13.01 13.16 12.60
N SER A 267 -14.30 13.41 12.79
CA SER A 267 -15.31 12.35 12.88
C SER A 267 -15.38 11.52 11.59
N SER A 268 -15.31 12.19 10.43
CA SER A 268 -15.26 11.52 9.13
C SER A 268 -13.98 10.71 8.94
N ALA A 269 -12.82 11.24 9.35
CA ALA A 269 -11.55 10.53 9.33
C ALA A 269 -11.62 9.26 10.19
N SER A 270 -12.15 9.36 11.41
CA SER A 270 -12.36 8.22 12.31
C SER A 270 -13.18 7.11 11.63
N ARG A 271 -14.32 7.45 11.03
CA ARG A 271 -15.17 6.47 10.32
C ARG A 271 -14.46 5.81 9.13
N PHE A 272 -13.70 6.57 8.35
CA PHE A 272 -12.98 6.02 7.21
C PHE A 272 -11.80 5.13 7.65
N TYR A 273 -11.09 5.49 8.72
CA TYR A 273 -10.06 4.62 9.29
C TYR A 273 -10.65 3.30 9.83
N MET A 274 -11.82 3.34 10.48
CA MET A 274 -12.52 2.09 10.85
C MET A 274 -12.87 1.23 9.64
N ARG A 275 -13.35 1.84 8.55
CA ARG A 275 -13.64 1.10 7.30
C ARG A 275 -12.37 0.53 6.66
N SER A 276 -11.26 1.25 6.73
CA SER A 276 -9.94 0.77 6.30
C SER A 276 -9.51 -0.46 7.10
N ALA A 277 -9.57 -0.38 8.43
CA ALA A 277 -9.24 -1.50 9.31
C ALA A 277 -10.08 -2.75 9.02
N ASN A 278 -11.40 -2.58 8.87
CA ASN A 278 -12.33 -3.69 8.62
C ASN A 278 -12.19 -4.29 7.22
N ALA A 279 -11.55 -3.59 6.28
CA ALA A 279 -11.30 -4.10 4.95
C ALA A 279 -10.04 -4.97 4.89
N TYR A 280 -9.10 -4.81 5.81
CA TYR A 280 -7.92 -5.65 5.89
C TYR A 280 -8.23 -7.05 6.44
N PRO A 281 -7.35 -8.05 6.18
CA PRO A 281 -7.30 -9.28 6.97
C PRO A 281 -7.23 -9.00 8.48
N GLU A 282 -7.88 -9.83 9.29
CA GLU A 282 -7.92 -9.61 10.75
C GLU A 282 -6.55 -9.71 11.44
N ASP A 283 -5.61 -10.38 10.79
CA ASP A 283 -4.23 -10.59 11.22
C ASP A 283 -3.24 -9.56 10.63
N GLU A 284 -3.71 -8.55 9.90
CA GLU A 284 -2.88 -7.48 9.36
C GLU A 284 -2.53 -6.44 10.43
N GLU A 285 -1.24 -6.15 10.61
CA GLU A 285 -0.74 -5.13 11.55
C GLU A 285 -1.23 -3.72 11.19
N GLU A 286 -1.38 -3.44 9.89
CA GLU A 286 -1.89 -2.14 9.41
C GLU A 286 -3.35 -1.95 9.85
N ALA A 287 -4.15 -3.02 9.97
CA ALA A 287 -5.53 -2.94 10.48
C ALA A 287 -5.55 -2.41 11.91
N THR A 288 -4.65 -2.91 12.77
CA THR A 288 -4.48 -2.43 14.14
C THR A 288 -4.09 -0.94 14.16
N PHE A 289 -3.19 -0.52 13.26
CA PHE A 289 -2.79 0.89 13.17
C PHE A 289 -3.94 1.79 12.71
N MET A 290 -4.73 1.36 11.73
CA MET A 290 -5.92 2.09 11.27
C MET A 290 -6.95 2.24 12.40
N LEU A 291 -7.15 1.23 13.24
CA LEU A 291 -8.03 1.35 14.42
C LEU A 291 -7.49 2.35 15.44
N TYR A 292 -6.18 2.39 15.67
CA TYR A 292 -5.58 3.44 16.49
C TYR A 292 -5.83 4.83 15.91
N LEU A 293 -5.62 5.02 14.60
CA LEU A 293 -5.91 6.30 13.93
C LEU A 293 -7.40 6.64 14.02
N ALA A 294 -8.29 5.66 13.95
CA ALA A 294 -9.71 5.87 14.15
C ALA A 294 -10.04 6.40 15.55
N ALA A 295 -9.45 5.80 16.60
CA ALA A 295 -9.61 6.25 17.98
C ALA A 295 -9.04 7.66 18.19
N GLU A 296 -7.84 7.91 17.66
CA GLU A 296 -7.16 9.21 17.66
C GLU A 296 -8.09 10.32 17.16
N HIS A 297 -8.68 10.10 15.99
CA HIS A 297 -9.54 11.09 15.36
C HIS A 297 -10.94 11.17 16.00
N ALA A 298 -11.43 10.09 16.62
CA ALA A 298 -12.64 10.14 17.43
C ALA A 298 -12.44 11.04 18.68
N TRP A 299 -11.27 10.95 19.33
CA TRP A 299 -10.92 11.85 20.43
C TRP A 299 -10.74 13.30 19.99
N MET A 300 -10.09 13.53 18.84
CA MET A 300 -9.96 14.88 18.26
C MET A 300 -11.34 15.47 17.92
N ALA A 301 -12.28 14.64 17.47
CA ALA A 301 -13.67 15.03 17.23
C ALA A 301 -14.49 15.25 18.53
N LYS A 302 -13.89 15.06 19.72
CA LYS A 302 -14.58 15.16 21.02
C LYS A 302 -15.76 14.19 21.13
N SER A 303 -15.59 12.98 20.58
CA SER A 303 -16.60 11.93 20.67
C SER A 303 -16.75 11.40 22.10
N GLN A 304 -17.94 10.92 22.42
CA GLN A 304 -18.26 10.31 23.71
C GLN A 304 -17.50 8.98 23.93
N LEU A 305 -17.44 8.55 25.19
CA LEU A 305 -16.88 7.24 25.56
C LEU A 305 -17.63 6.07 24.91
N SER A 306 -18.94 6.20 24.69
CA SER A 306 -19.77 5.24 23.94
C SER A 306 -19.24 4.95 22.53
N VAL A 307 -18.53 5.90 21.91
CA VAL A 307 -17.92 5.76 20.58
C VAL A 307 -16.46 5.32 20.66
N THR A 308 -15.69 5.88 21.59
CA THR A 308 -14.23 5.68 21.62
C THR A 308 -13.79 4.38 22.28
N LEU A 309 -14.51 3.92 23.32
CA LEU A 309 -14.16 2.67 24.03
C LEU A 309 -14.32 1.43 23.14
N PRO A 310 -15.40 1.27 22.33
CA PRO A 310 -15.50 0.15 21.40
C PRO A 310 -14.38 0.11 20.36
N ILE A 311 -13.89 1.25 19.89
CA ILE A 311 -12.73 1.29 18.96
C ILE A 311 -11.48 0.78 19.70
N CYS A 312 -11.27 1.19 20.94
CA CYS A 312 -10.13 0.72 21.74
C CYS A 312 -10.18 -0.78 22.04
N GLN A 313 -11.38 -1.36 22.20
CA GLN A 313 -11.55 -2.81 22.31
C GLN A 313 -11.12 -3.51 21.00
N GLN A 314 -11.56 -2.98 19.85
CA GLN A 314 -11.15 -3.53 18.55
C GLN A 314 -9.62 -3.45 18.35
N ILE A 315 -8.95 -2.43 18.88
CA ILE A 315 -7.48 -2.35 18.87
C ILE A 315 -6.86 -3.54 19.62
N GLU A 316 -7.40 -3.89 20.79
CA GLU A 316 -6.91 -5.04 21.59
C GLU A 316 -7.13 -6.38 20.87
N ASP A 317 -8.32 -6.55 20.29
CA ASP A 317 -8.68 -7.76 19.54
C ASP A 317 -7.83 -7.91 18.28
N SER A 318 -7.73 -6.85 17.47
CA SER A 318 -6.91 -6.81 16.25
C SER A 318 -5.43 -7.03 16.57
N LYS A 319 -4.91 -6.41 17.64
CA LYS A 319 -3.52 -6.59 18.07
C LYS A 319 -3.22 -8.06 18.41
N SER A 320 -4.14 -8.71 19.13
CA SER A 320 -3.96 -10.11 19.53
C SER A 320 -3.91 -11.04 18.31
N LYS A 321 -4.71 -10.76 17.28
CA LYS A 321 -4.71 -11.51 16.02
C LYS A 321 -3.46 -11.22 15.17
N SER A 322 -3.08 -9.95 15.02
CA SER A 322 -1.92 -9.57 14.20
C SER A 322 -0.59 -10.02 14.81
N ASP A 323 -0.45 -10.06 16.14
CA ASP A 323 0.76 -10.55 16.81
C ASP A 323 1.08 -12.03 16.49
N VAL A 324 0.10 -12.83 16.04
CA VAL A 324 0.33 -14.23 15.61
C VAL A 324 1.30 -14.32 14.44
N ILE A 325 1.23 -13.36 13.49
CA ILE A 325 2.10 -13.30 12.32
C ILE A 325 3.22 -12.29 12.52
N TRP A 326 2.90 -11.12 13.06
CA TRP A 326 3.77 -9.94 13.09
C TRP A 326 4.41 -9.67 14.46
N GLY A 327 4.06 -10.43 15.49
CA GLY A 327 4.53 -10.20 16.87
C GLY A 327 5.99 -10.60 17.15
N GLY A 328 6.63 -11.35 16.26
CA GLY A 328 8.00 -11.82 16.43
C GLY A 328 9.06 -10.72 16.28
N ALA A 329 10.19 -10.84 16.99
CA ALA A 329 11.30 -9.87 16.98
C ALA A 329 11.89 -9.57 15.58
N GLY A 330 11.75 -10.48 14.61
CA GLY A 330 12.20 -10.27 13.21
C GLY A 330 11.15 -9.64 12.27
N ALA A 331 9.90 -9.52 12.73
CA ALA A 331 8.80 -8.94 11.95
C ALA A 331 8.60 -7.45 12.28
N ARG A 332 8.89 -7.03 13.51
CA ARG A 332 8.74 -5.64 13.95
C ARG A 332 9.82 -4.73 13.37
N SER A 333 9.42 -3.76 12.55
CA SER A 333 10.24 -2.59 12.21
C SER A 333 10.15 -1.50 13.29
N SER A 334 11.05 -0.51 13.27
CA SER A 334 10.96 0.66 14.16
C SER A 334 9.63 1.42 14.01
N SER A 335 9.02 1.43 12.83
CA SER A 335 7.69 2.00 12.62
C SER A 335 6.60 1.20 13.33
N THR A 336 6.67 -0.14 13.32
CA THR A 336 5.70 -1.00 14.03
C THR A 336 5.83 -0.91 15.55
N GLU A 337 7.02 -0.62 16.08
CA GLU A 337 7.23 -0.44 17.52
C GLU A 337 6.53 0.82 18.05
N GLY A 338 6.62 1.94 17.31
CA GLY A 338 5.88 3.15 17.61
C GLY A 338 4.36 2.95 17.56
N VAL A 339 3.87 2.16 16.60
CA VAL A 339 2.45 1.77 16.51
C VAL A 339 2.04 0.90 17.70
N ALA A 340 2.85 -0.09 18.08
CA ALA A 340 2.54 -0.98 19.19
C ALA A 340 2.45 -0.24 20.53
N GLU A 341 3.32 0.75 20.77
CA GLU A 341 3.23 1.63 21.94
C GLU A 341 1.93 2.45 21.94
N LYS A 342 1.58 3.06 20.81
CA LYS A 342 0.33 3.81 20.63
C LYS A 342 -0.91 2.96 20.93
N CYS A 343 -0.92 1.72 20.44
CA CYS A 343 -2.00 0.77 20.71
C CYS A 343 -2.08 0.39 22.19
N ARG A 344 -0.93 0.13 22.85
CA ARG A 344 -0.89 -0.15 24.29
C ARG A 344 -1.46 1.00 25.12
N LYS A 345 -1.14 2.24 24.76
CA LYS A 345 -1.72 3.43 25.41
C LYS A 345 -3.24 3.52 25.24
N ALA A 346 -3.76 3.26 24.04
CA ALA A 346 -5.20 3.24 23.78
C ALA A 346 -5.93 2.14 24.59
N ILE A 347 -5.33 0.95 24.71
CA ILE A 347 -5.87 -0.13 25.54
C ILE A 347 -5.86 0.25 27.03
N ALA A 348 -4.79 0.88 27.51
CA ALA A 348 -4.71 1.37 28.88
C ALA A 348 -5.75 2.45 29.18
N PHE A 349 -5.97 3.39 28.24
CA PHE A 349 -7.05 4.38 28.32
C PHE A 349 -8.41 3.72 28.49
N ARG A 350 -8.72 2.71 27.67
CA ARG A 350 -9.99 1.96 27.74
C ARG A 350 -10.21 1.37 29.13
N ARG A 351 -9.23 0.62 29.63
CA ARG A 351 -9.30 -0.06 30.93
C ARG A 351 -9.50 0.92 32.09
N ASP A 352 -8.81 2.06 32.07
CA ASP A 352 -8.99 3.12 33.07
C ASP A 352 -10.40 3.74 33.04
N CYS A 353 -10.91 4.05 31.84
CA CYS A 353 -12.27 4.57 31.68
C CYS A 353 -13.33 3.56 32.13
N GLU A 354 -13.21 2.29 31.75
CA GLU A 354 -14.14 1.23 32.17
C GLU A 354 -14.15 1.02 33.68
N ALA A 355 -12.97 1.04 34.33
CA ALA A 355 -12.89 0.96 35.78
C ALA A 355 -13.58 2.15 36.47
N LYS A 356 -13.46 3.36 35.91
CA LYS A 356 -14.13 4.56 36.42
C LYS A 356 -15.64 4.55 36.17
N ILE A 357 -16.10 4.01 35.04
CA ILE A 357 -17.53 3.80 34.77
C ILE A 357 -18.12 2.79 35.76
N ALA A 358 -17.44 1.67 35.98
CA ALA A 358 -17.86 0.65 36.96
C ALA A 358 -17.95 1.22 38.39
N ALA A 359 -17.08 2.18 38.72
CA ALA A 359 -17.10 2.89 40.00
C ALA A 359 -18.11 4.06 40.07
N GLY A 360 -18.92 4.28 39.03
CA GLY A 360 -19.89 5.39 38.96
C GLY A 360 -19.26 6.79 38.84
N LYS A 361 -17.96 6.88 38.49
CA LYS A 361 -17.21 8.15 38.38
C LYS A 361 -17.24 8.75 36.97
N LEU A 362 -17.61 7.96 35.98
CA LEU A 362 -17.79 8.35 34.58
C LEU A 362 -19.07 7.72 34.03
N SER A 363 -19.61 8.33 32.97
CA SER A 363 -20.69 7.79 32.15
C SER A 363 -20.22 7.51 30.72
N LEU A 364 -20.98 6.71 29.95
CA LEU A 364 -20.70 6.50 28.53
C LEU A 364 -20.92 7.76 27.68
N ASP A 365 -21.69 8.73 28.18
CA ASP A 365 -21.97 10.00 27.50
C ASP A 365 -20.86 11.04 27.74
N ASP A 366 -19.93 10.76 28.64
CA ASP A 366 -18.81 11.65 28.93
C ASP A 366 -17.87 11.74 27.72
N VAL A 367 -17.33 12.94 27.50
CA VAL A 367 -16.26 13.18 26.53
C VAL A 367 -14.93 13.17 27.25
N ARG A 368 -14.07 12.20 26.93
CA ARG A 368 -12.71 12.10 27.47
C ARG A 368 -11.69 11.94 26.35
N THR A 369 -10.58 12.65 26.50
CA THR A 369 -9.42 12.58 25.60
C THR A 369 -8.22 12.11 26.42
N PRO A 370 -7.37 11.21 25.89
CA PRO A 370 -6.15 10.84 26.57
C PRO A 370 -5.19 12.02 26.74
N ALA A 371 -4.46 12.08 27.85
CA ALA A 371 -3.57 13.20 28.16
C ALA A 371 -2.29 13.27 27.30
N TRP A 372 -1.98 12.20 26.57
CA TRP A 372 -0.81 12.11 25.68
C TRP A 372 -1.12 12.41 24.21
N LEU A 373 -2.39 12.70 23.90
CA LEU A 373 -2.81 13.16 22.58
C LEU A 373 -2.54 14.66 22.48
#